data_AF-A0A5J5IM13-F1
#
_entry.id   AF-A0A5J5IM13-F1
#
_cell.length_a   1.000
_cell.length_b   1.000
_cell.length_c   1.000
_cell.angle_alpha   90.00
_cell.angle_beta   90.00
_cell.angle_gamma   90.00
#
_symmetry.space_group_name_H-M   'P 1'
#
loop_
_entity.id
_entity.type
_entity.pdbx_description
1 polymer ?
#
loop_
_entity_poly.entity_id
_entity_poly.type
_entity_poly.pdbx_seq_one_letter_code
_entity_poly.pdbx_strand_id
1 'polypeptide(L)'
;MEELIQKLQSIHGLTAEQSHSILGTIAGYIKEKFPMVAGAIDNIIPTGNATTANTQATSTATTQDSGDLLDKISDFIPGATGEKIEEFAKDKLGGFFGGNKAV
;
A
#
# COMPACT_ATOMS: atom_id res chain seq x y z
N MET A 1 21.17 -13.88 -10.35
CA MET A 1 21.81 -12.57 -10.09
C MET A 1 23.29 -12.58 -10.45
N GLU A 2 24.08 -13.58 -10.05
CA GLU A 2 25.49 -13.70 -10.44
C GLU A 2 25.71 -13.76 -11.96
N GLU A 3 24.88 -14.51 -12.69
CA GLU A 3 24.94 -14.55 -14.16
C GLU A 3 24.71 -13.18 -14.81
N LEU A 4 23.85 -12.34 -14.22
CA LEU A 4 23.58 -10.99 -14.70
C LEU A 4 24.79 -10.09 -14.47
N ILE A 5 25.43 -10.20 -13.31
CA ILE A 5 26.67 -9.48 -13.00
C ILE A 5 27.78 -9.90 -13.97
N GLN A 6 27.97 -11.21 -14.20
CA GLN A 6 28.95 -11.71 -15.16
C GLN A 6 28.68 -11.19 -16.58
N LYS A 7 27.42 -11.10 -17.01
CA LYS A 7 27.05 -10.49 -18.30
C LYS A 7 27.40 -9.01 -18.34
N LEU A 8 27.11 -8.26 -17.27
CA LEU A 8 27.45 -6.83 -17.18
C LEU A 8 28.97 -6.61 -17.23
N GLN A 9 29.75 -7.43 -16.52
CA GLN A 9 31.21 -7.40 -16.55
C GLN A 9 31.74 -7.77 -17.95
N SER A 10 31.23 -8.84 -18.56
CA SER A 10 31.74 -9.34 -19.84
C SER A 10 31.38 -8.44 -21.02
N ILE A 11 30.19 -7.83 -21.03
CA ILE A 11 29.72 -7.02 -22.17
C ILE A 11 30.18 -5.57 -22.03
N HIS A 12 30.15 -5.03 -20.82
CA HIS A 12 30.39 -3.61 -20.57
C HIS A 12 31.71 -3.33 -19.85
N GLY A 13 32.52 -4.36 -19.55
CA GLY A 13 33.81 -4.21 -18.88
C GLY A 13 33.70 -3.70 -17.44
N LEU A 14 32.52 -3.79 -16.82
CA LEU A 14 32.27 -3.28 -15.48
C LEU A 14 32.96 -4.14 -14.43
N THR A 15 33.30 -3.56 -13.28
CA THR A 15 33.68 -4.34 -12.11
C THR A 15 32.45 -4.94 -11.43
N ALA A 16 32.64 -5.92 -10.54
CA ALA A 16 31.55 -6.50 -9.76
C ALA A 16 30.80 -5.41 -8.97
N GLU A 17 31.53 -4.56 -8.26
CA GLU A 17 30.97 -3.49 -7.44
C GLU A 17 30.17 -2.48 -8.26
N GLN A 18 30.68 -2.09 -9.43
CA GLN A 18 29.96 -1.20 -10.35
C GLN A 18 28.66 -1.84 -10.85
N SER A 19 28.70 -3.13 -11.19
CA SER A 19 27.52 -3.88 -11.62
C SER A 19 26.44 -3.93 -10.53
N HIS A 20 26.85 -4.17 -9.28
CA HIS A 20 25.94 -4.13 -8.14
C HIS A 20 25.35 -2.73 -7.91
N SER A 21 26.17 -1.68 -8.00
CA SER A 21 25.72 -0.30 -7.84
C SER A 21 24.67 0.09 -8.89
N ILE A 22 24.91 -0.25 -10.16
CA ILE A 22 23.98 0.01 -11.27
C ILE A 22 22.66 -0.72 -11.06
N LEU A 23 22.71 -2.00 -10.66
CA LEU A 23 21.51 -2.78 -10.36
C LEU A 23 20.72 -2.16 -9.20
N GLY A 24 21.39 -1.60 -8.19
CA GLY A 24 20.76 -0.84 -7.12
C GLY A 24 20.04 0.41 -7.62
N THR A 25 20.65 1.19 -8.51
CA THR A 25 20.01 2.36 -9.13
C THR A 25 18.77 1.97 -9.93
N ILE A 26 18.86 0.92 -10.75
CA ILE A 26 17.73 0.41 -11.54
C ILE A 26 16.61 -0.09 -10.62
N ALA A 27 16.96 -0.84 -9.56
CA ALA A 27 16.00 -1.32 -8.58
C ALA A 27 15.27 -0.15 -7.90
N GLY A 28 16.00 0.90 -7.49
CA GLY A 28 15.42 2.12 -6.91
C GLY A 28 14.45 2.81 -7.87
N TYR A 29 14.85 2.98 -9.13
CA TYR A 29 14.00 3.58 -10.15
C TYR A 29 12.71 2.78 -10.40
N ILE A 30 12.82 1.44 -10.50
CA ILE A 30 11.66 0.57 -10.70
C ILE A 30 10.71 0.65 -9.49
N LYS A 31 11.24 0.67 -8.27
CA LYS A 31 10.42 0.81 -7.05
C LYS A 31 9.68 2.15 -7.02
N GLU A 32 10.31 3.23 -7.46
CA GLU A 32 9.69 4.55 -7.54
C GLU A 32 8.55 4.57 -8.58
N LYS A 33 8.77 3.97 -9.75
CA LYS A 33 7.77 3.98 -10.84
C LYS A 33 6.68 2.91 -10.68
N PHE A 34 7.01 1.80 -10.03
CA PHE A 34 6.15 0.64 -9.87
C PHE A 34 6.19 0.14 -8.42
N PRO A 35 5.60 0.90 -7.47
CA PRO A 35 5.65 0.54 -6.04
C PRO A 35 5.01 -0.82 -5.75
N MET A 36 4.06 -1.27 -6.58
CA MET A 36 3.41 -2.58 -6.41
C MET A 36 4.36 -3.78 -6.61
N VAL A 37 5.49 -3.61 -7.32
CA VAL A 37 6.49 -4.68 -7.49
C VAL A 37 7.68 -4.55 -6.55
N ALA A 38 7.71 -3.53 -5.69
CA ALA A 38 8.87 -3.21 -4.88
C ALA A 38 9.30 -4.39 -3.99
N GLY A 39 8.35 -5.03 -3.30
CA GLY A 39 8.63 -6.20 -2.48
C GLY A 39 9.16 -7.40 -3.27
N ALA A 40 8.76 -7.57 -4.53
CA ALA A 40 9.32 -8.60 -5.39
C ALA A 40 10.77 -8.28 -5.80
N ILE A 41 11.05 -7.01 -6.12
CA ILE A 41 12.40 -6.55 -6.47
C ILE A 41 13.37 -6.67 -5.29
N ASP A 42 12.92 -6.40 -4.06
CA ASP A 42 13.73 -6.57 -2.85
C ASP A 42 14.21 -8.01 -2.62
N ASN A 43 13.38 -9.00 -2.99
CA ASN A 43 13.75 -10.41 -2.88
C ASN A 43 14.77 -10.85 -3.95
N ILE A 44 14.73 -10.22 -5.13
CA ILE A 44 15.57 -10.58 -6.28
C ILE A 44 16.92 -9.84 -6.22
N ILE A 45 16.89 -8.58 -5.83
CA ILE A 45 18.05 -7.71 -5.71
C ILE A 45 18.15 -7.33 -4.24
N PRO A 46 18.83 -8.17 -3.41
CA PRO A 46 19.12 -7.81 -2.04
C PRO A 46 20.12 -6.66 -2.07
N THR A 47 19.61 -5.43 -2.18
CA THR A 47 20.40 -4.24 -2.02
C THR A 47 20.85 -4.24 -0.56
N GLY A 48 22.11 -4.58 -0.29
CA GLY A 48 22.71 -4.64 1.05
C GLY A 48 22.73 -3.31 1.82
N ASN A 49 22.05 -2.29 1.30
CA ASN A 49 21.75 -1.07 2.01
C ASN A 49 20.43 -1.28 2.75
N ALA A 50 20.54 -1.75 3.99
CA ALA A 50 19.59 -1.43 5.05
C ALA A 50 19.65 0.09 5.33
N THR A 51 19.24 0.91 4.36
CA THR A 51 18.82 2.28 4.58
C THR A 51 17.33 2.24 4.85
N THR A 52 17.00 2.17 6.14
CA THR A 52 15.95 2.99 6.76
C THR A 52 14.76 3.32 5.86
N ALA A 53 13.86 2.35 5.67
CA ALA A 53 12.47 2.66 5.39
C ALA A 53 11.75 2.92 6.73
N ASN A 54 12.10 4.03 7.38
CA ASN A 54 11.10 4.74 8.18
C ASN A 54 10.48 5.79 7.26
N THR A 55 9.28 5.50 6.78
CA THR A 55 8.07 6.26 7.15
C THR A 55 6.88 5.69 6.36
N GLN A 56 6.13 4.84 7.08
CA GLN A 56 4.68 4.94 7.23
C GLN A 56 3.77 4.67 6.03
N ALA A 57 3.32 3.41 5.94
CA ALA A 57 1.91 3.08 5.75
C ALA A 57 1.67 1.58 6.06
N THR A 58 1.43 1.25 7.33
CA THR A 58 0.42 0.26 7.76
C THR A 58 0.40 0.16 9.27
N SER A 59 -0.69 0.68 9.83
CA SER A 59 -1.26 0.32 11.12
C SER A 59 -1.30 -1.19 11.31
N THR A 60 -0.82 -1.71 12.45
CA THR A 60 -1.30 -2.92 13.17
C THR A 60 -0.54 -2.95 14.50
N ALA A 61 -1.09 -2.41 15.58
CA ALA A 61 -1.87 -3.14 16.58
C ALA A 61 -1.05 -4.19 17.36
N THR A 62 -0.59 -3.79 18.55
CA THR A 62 -0.41 -4.68 19.70
C THR A 62 -1.16 -4.06 20.87
N THR A 63 -2.43 -4.44 20.98
CA THR A 63 -3.22 -4.62 22.21
C THR A 63 -2.98 -3.63 23.34
N GLN A 64 -3.59 -2.45 23.24
CA GLN A 64 -4.39 -1.85 24.30
C GLN A 64 -5.19 -0.71 23.67
N ASP A 65 -6.46 -0.60 24.05
CA ASP A 65 -7.35 0.52 23.72
C ASP A 65 -8.15 0.45 22.39
N SER A 66 -9.18 -0.38 22.40
CA SER A 66 -10.31 -0.29 21.45
C SER A 66 -11.24 0.91 21.74
N GLY A 67 -10.87 1.83 22.65
CA GLY A 67 -11.61 3.04 23.00
C GLY A 67 -11.19 4.26 22.16
N ASP A 68 -9.89 4.46 21.97
CA ASP A 68 -9.27 5.61 21.31
C ASP A 68 -9.60 5.70 19.81
N LEU A 69 -9.88 4.56 19.18
CA LEU A 69 -10.32 4.54 17.78
C LEU A 69 -11.79 4.95 17.65
N LEU A 70 -12.67 4.51 18.58
CA LEU A 70 -14.07 4.92 18.59
C LEU A 70 -14.23 6.40 18.95
N ASP A 71 -13.43 6.91 19.88
CA ASP A 71 -13.44 8.32 20.29
C ASP A 71 -12.99 9.26 19.17
N LYS A 72 -11.97 8.88 18.38
CA LYS A 72 -11.54 9.68 17.21
C LYS A 72 -12.50 9.62 16.03
N ILE A 73 -13.22 8.51 15.86
CA ILE A 73 -14.28 8.42 14.83
C ILE A 73 -15.51 9.22 15.27
N SER A 74 -15.81 9.28 16.57
CA SER A 74 -16.84 10.17 17.14
C SER A 74 -16.54 11.65 16.89
N ASP A 75 -15.28 12.07 16.99
CA ASP A 75 -14.87 13.47 16.80
C ASP A 75 -14.88 13.94 15.33
N PHE A 76 -14.72 13.00 14.38
CA PHE A 76 -14.67 13.30 12.94
C PHE A 76 -15.92 12.84 12.16
N ILE A 77 -16.91 12.25 12.83
CA ILE A 77 -18.26 12.08 12.29
C ILE A 77 -19.15 13.10 12.99
N PRO A 78 -19.45 14.24 12.34
CA PRO A 78 -20.49 15.13 12.82
C PRO A 78 -21.76 14.31 13.06
N GLY A 79 -22.26 14.30 14.29
CA GLY A 79 -23.49 13.63 14.73
C GLY A 79 -24.77 14.11 14.03
N ALA A 80 -24.66 14.73 12.85
CA ALA A 80 -25.74 15.11 11.95
C ALA A 80 -25.93 14.11 10.79
N THR A 81 -25.07 13.10 10.65
CA THR A 81 -25.16 12.12 9.55
C THR A 81 -26.04 10.90 9.88
N GLY A 82 -26.29 10.60 11.17
CA GLY A 82 -27.11 9.47 11.60
C GLY A 82 -28.56 9.57 11.11
N GLU A 83 -29.21 10.72 11.33
CA GLU A 83 -30.59 10.97 10.87
C GLU A 83 -30.70 10.89 9.34
N LYS A 84 -29.72 11.44 8.61
CA LYS A 84 -29.74 11.49 7.13
C LYS A 84 -29.49 10.13 6.48
N ILE A 85 -28.70 9.27 7.11
CA ILE A 85 -28.44 7.91 6.62
C ILE A 85 -29.65 7.01 6.88
N GLU A 86 -30.34 7.18 8.01
CA GLU A 86 -31.57 6.45 8.29
C GLU A 86 -32.70 6.87 7.33
N GLU A 87 -32.81 8.16 7.02
CA GLU A 87 -33.77 8.68 6.04
C GLU A 87 -33.43 8.22 4.61
N PHE A 88 -32.15 8.21 4.21
CA PHE A 88 -31.72 7.71 2.90
C PHE A 88 -31.89 6.19 2.78
N ALA A 89 -31.59 5.41 3.83
CA ALA A 89 -31.85 3.98 3.85
C ALA A 89 -33.35 3.71 3.78
N LYS A 90 -34.19 4.43 4.53
CA LYS A 90 -35.64 4.25 4.48
C LYS A 90 -36.23 4.63 3.13
N ASP A 91 -35.77 5.72 2.53
CA ASP A 91 -36.25 6.23 1.24
C ASP A 91 -35.75 5.38 0.06
N LYS A 92 -34.43 5.12 -0.04
CA LYS A 92 -33.84 4.34 -1.14
C LYS A 92 -34.01 2.84 -1.00
N LEU A 93 -33.83 2.26 0.20
CA LEU A 93 -33.94 0.81 0.41
C LEU A 93 -35.42 0.40 0.53
N GLY A 94 -36.23 1.19 1.23
CA GLY A 94 -37.67 0.96 1.34
C GLY A 94 -38.39 1.06 -0.02
N GLY A 95 -38.03 2.05 -0.84
CA GLY A 95 -38.60 2.23 -2.18
C GLY A 95 -38.13 1.20 -3.22
N PHE A 96 -36.90 0.65 -3.11
CA PHE A 96 -36.39 -0.35 -4.05
C PHE A 96 -36.79 -1.79 -3.69
N PHE A 97 -36.90 -2.15 -2.40
CA PHE A 97 -37.19 -3.52 -1.97
C PHE A 97 -38.65 -3.74 -1.55
N GLY A 98 -39.41 -2.68 -1.24
CA GLY A 98 -40.84 -2.73 -0.93
C GLY A 98 -41.68 -2.56 -2.19
N GLY A 99 -41.71 -3.59 -3.04
CA GLY A 99 -42.29 -3.57 -4.37
C GLY A 99 -43.69 -2.97 -4.52
N ASN A 100 -43.84 -2.19 -5.59
CA ASN A 100 -45.10 -1.99 -6.28
C ASN A 100 -45.66 -3.36 -6.73
N LYS A 101 -46.61 -3.89 -5.97
CA LYS A 101 -47.57 -4.88 -6.44
C LYS A 101 -48.98 -4.31 -6.23
N ALA A 102 -49.28 -3.24 -6.96
CA ALA A 102 -50.67 -2.91 -7.28
C ALA A 102 -51.21 -3.97 -8.24
N VAL A 103 -52.32 -4.60 -7.83
CA VAL A 103 -53.40 -4.96 -8.76
C VAL A 103 -54.08 -3.67 -9.22
#